data_AF-A0A392Q5M2-F1
#
_entry.id   AF-A0A392Q5M2-F1
#
_cell.length_a   1.000
_cell.length_b   1.000
_cell.length_c   1.000
_cell.angle_alpha   90.00
_cell.angle_beta   90.00
_cell.angle_gamma   90.00
#
_symmetry.space_group_name_H-M   'P 1'
#
loop_
_entity.id
_entity.type
_entity.pdbx_description
1 polymer ?
#
loop_
_entity_poly.entity_id
_entity_poly.type
_entity_poly.pdbx_seq_one_letter_code
_entity_poly.pdbx_strand_id
1 'polypeptide(L)'
;MCICDEHWRFLQAYMKRMHGTPAIAETEAMGINVALHWLWNNYREVAAIEVESGCLQVVQAINSKHTNNTELDSIIVMCQNLLFLNNNRK
;
A
#
# COMPACT_ATOMS: atom_id res chain seq x y z
N MET A 1 7.87 -4.79 -3.45
CA MET A 1 7.62 -3.90 -2.29
C MET A 1 8.47 -4.39 -1.13
N CYS A 2 9.11 -3.48 -0.41
CA CYS A 2 9.89 -3.80 0.78
C CYS A 2 9.16 -3.25 2.01
N ILE A 3 9.33 -3.94 3.14
CA ILE A 3 8.79 -3.55 4.44
C ILE A 3 9.98 -3.44 5.38
N CYS A 4 10.06 -2.32 6.09
CA CYS A 4 11.09 -2.03 7.07
C CYS A 4 10.45 -1.66 8.40
N ASP A 5 11.20 -1.78 9.50
CA ASP A 5 10.81 -1.22 10.79
C ASP A 5 11.16 0.28 10.90
N GLU A 6 10.88 0.91 12.04
CA GLU A 6 11.15 2.35 12.23
C GLU A 6 12.64 2.72 12.16
N HIS A 7 13.55 1.75 12.23
CA HIS A 7 15.00 1.94 12.10
C HIS A 7 15.49 1.66 10.68
N TRP A 8 14.59 1.58 9.70
CA TRP A 8 14.87 1.22 8.30
C TRP A 8 15.48 -0.17 8.12
N ARG A 9 15.32 -1.07 9.11
CA ARG A 9 15.82 -2.43 8.99
C ARG A 9 14.83 -3.24 8.18
N PHE A 10 15.35 -3.93 7.17
CA PHE A 10 14.56 -4.80 6.31
C PHE A 10 13.87 -5.89 7.14
N LEU A 11 12.54 -5.96 7.03
CA LEU A 11 11.73 -7.02 7.61
C LEU A 11 11.40 -8.05 6.54
N GLN A 12 10.85 -7.59 5.41
CA GLN A 12 10.41 -8.49 4.34
C GLN A 12 10.29 -7.79 2.98
N ALA A 13 10.48 -8.56 1.91
CA ALA A 13 10.17 -8.15 0.55
C ALA A 13 9.04 -9.00 -0.02
N TYR A 14 8.13 -8.34 -0.74
CA TYR A 14 7.10 -8.96 -1.54
C TYR A 14 7.37 -8.72 -3.01
N MET A 15 7.49 -9.82 -3.75
CA MET A 15 7.53 -9.82 -5.20
C MET A 15 6.58 -10.90 -5.70
N LYS A 16 5.52 -10.48 -6.41
CA LYS A 16 4.58 -11.38 -7.06
C LYS A 16 4.66 -11.14 -8.55
N ARG A 17 4.72 -12.23 -9.33
CA ARG A 17 4.55 -12.13 -10.78
C ARG A 17 3.11 -11.71 -11.05
N MET A 18 2.93 -10.57 -11.72
CA MET A 18 1.61 -10.14 -12.16
C MET A 18 1.20 -10.92 -13.41
N HIS A 19 -0.10 -11.19 -13.52
CA HIS A 19 -0.66 -11.72 -14.75
C HIS A 19 -0.97 -10.56 -15.70
N GLY A 20 -0.62 -10.71 -16.98
CA GLY A 20 -0.70 -9.63 -17.96
C GLY A 20 0.40 -8.58 -17.81
N THR A 21 0.16 -7.40 -18.39
CA THR A 21 1.07 -6.25 -18.38
C THR A 21 0.37 -5.04 -17.76
N PRO A 22 0.15 -5.04 -16.42
CA PRO A 22 -0.42 -3.89 -15.73
C PRO A 22 0.45 -2.65 -15.92
N ALA A 23 -0.16 -1.49 -15.84
CA ALA A 23 0.57 -0.23 -15.83
C ALA A 23 1.49 -0.15 -14.60
N ILE A 24 2.51 0.71 -14.67
CA ILE A 24 3.46 0.92 -13.56
C ILE A 24 2.70 1.33 -12.29
N ALA A 25 1.76 2.28 -12.41
CA ALA A 25 0.96 2.75 -11.29
C ALA A 25 0.11 1.63 -10.65
N GLU A 26 -0.49 0.76 -11.47
CA GLU A 26 -1.25 -0.40 -10.97
C GLU A 26 -0.34 -1.37 -10.24
N THR A 27 0.83 -1.68 -10.82
CA THR A 27 1.82 -2.57 -10.22
C THR A 27 2.30 -2.05 -8.86
N GLU A 28 2.58 -0.75 -8.77
CA GLU A 28 2.99 -0.13 -7.51
C GLU A 28 1.86 -0.11 -6.49
N ALA A 29 0.65 0.31 -6.87
CA ALA A 29 -0.51 0.32 -5.98
C ALA A 29 -0.84 -1.10 -5.46
N MET A 30 -0.78 -2.12 -6.33
CA MET A 30 -0.96 -3.52 -5.93
C MET A 30 0.12 -3.96 -4.95
N GLY A 31 1.37 -3.57 -5.19
CA GLY A 31 2.50 -3.84 -4.30
C GLY A 31 2.29 -3.25 -2.90
N ILE A 32 1.80 -2.00 -2.83
CA ILE A 32 1.44 -1.34 -1.57
C ILE A 32 0.32 -2.10 -0.88
N ASN A 33 -0.76 -2.42 -1.61
CA ASN A 33 -1.91 -3.13 -1.05
C ASN A 33 -1.51 -4.48 -0.41
N VAL A 34 -0.65 -5.24 -1.09
CA VAL A 34 -0.12 -6.51 -0.56
C VAL A 34 0.70 -6.29 0.72
N ALA A 35 1.56 -5.26 0.75
CA ALA A 35 2.35 -4.95 1.93
C ALA A 35 1.50 -4.51 3.12
N LEU A 36 0.49 -3.65 2.89
CA LEU A 36 -0.46 -3.21 3.92
C LEU A 36 -1.28 -4.38 4.48
N HIS A 37 -1.76 -5.28 3.63
CA HIS A 37 -2.45 -6.49 4.08
C HIS A 37 -1.54 -7.38 4.93
N TRP A 38 -0.28 -7.52 4.55
CA TRP A 38 0.66 -8.28 5.35
C TRP A 38 0.88 -7.65 6.73
N LEU A 39 1.13 -6.33 6.78
CA LEU A 39 1.27 -5.58 8.02
C LEU A 39 0.02 -5.76 8.89
N TRP A 40 -1.17 -5.55 8.32
CA TRP A 40 -2.44 -5.71 9.03
C TRP A 40 -2.65 -7.08 9.68
N ASN A 41 -2.19 -8.15 9.00
CA ASN A 41 -2.36 -9.53 9.45
C ASN A 41 -1.29 -9.98 10.45
N ASN A 42 -0.06 -9.48 10.33
CA ASN A 42 1.10 -9.97 11.10
C ASN A 42 1.54 -9.01 12.21
N TYR A 43 1.34 -7.71 12.02
CA TYR A 43 1.66 -6.66 12.97
C TYR A 43 0.36 -6.00 13.44
N ARG A 44 -0.10 -6.41 14.62
CA ARG A 44 -1.37 -5.92 15.22
C ARG A 44 -1.21 -4.70 16.12
N GLU A 45 0.02 -4.34 16.46
CA GLU A 45 0.29 -3.15 17.26
C GLU A 45 0.09 -1.89 16.42
N VAL A 46 -0.37 -0.81 17.06
CA VAL A 46 -0.66 0.48 16.42
C VAL A 46 0.65 1.14 16.03
N ALA A 47 1.23 0.73 14.91
CA ALA A 47 2.39 1.36 14.31
C ALA A 47 1.93 2.37 13.27
N ALA A 48 2.49 3.59 13.31
CA ALA A 48 2.31 4.54 12.22
C ALA A 48 2.94 3.95 10.96
N ILE A 49 2.12 3.76 9.90
CA ILE A 49 2.59 3.23 8.62
C ILE A 49 2.90 4.39 7.70
N GLU A 50 4.15 4.47 7.25
CA GLU A 50 4.58 5.36 6.19
C GLU A 50 4.68 4.58 4.87
N VAL A 51 4.12 5.14 3.80
CA VAL A 51 4.12 4.51 2.47
C VAL A 51 4.99 5.34 1.54
N GLU A 52 6.07 4.73 1.07
CA GLU A 52 6.96 5.32 0.07
C GLU A 52 6.80 4.62 -1.28
N SER A 53 6.75 5.39 -2.36
CA SER A 53 6.58 4.89 -3.72
C SER A 53 7.27 5.82 -4.72
N GLY A 54 7.89 5.22 -5.74
CA GLY A 54 8.52 5.95 -6.84
C GLY A 54 7.51 6.50 -7.85
N CYS A 55 6.25 6.07 -7.79
CA CYS A 55 5.18 6.54 -8.64
C CYS A 55 4.42 7.70 -7.99
N LEU A 56 4.70 8.92 -8.45
CA LEU A 56 4.02 10.15 -7.97
C LEU A 56 2.48 10.04 -8.07
N GLN A 57 1.96 9.43 -9.13
CA GLN A 57 0.52 9.23 -9.31
C GLN A 57 -0.10 8.41 -8.17
N VAL A 58 0.58 7.35 -7.73
CA VAL A 58 0.10 6.48 -6.64
C VAL A 58 0.17 7.23 -5.30
N VAL A 59 1.28 7.93 -5.03
CA VAL A 59 1.42 8.76 -3.81
C VAL A 59 0.33 9.82 -3.73
N GLN A 60 0.05 10.52 -4.83
CA GLN A 60 -1.02 11.52 -4.89
C GLN A 60 -2.39 10.89 -4.70
N ALA A 61 -2.66 9.77 -5.37
CA ALA A 61 -3.94 9.09 -5.28
C ALA A 61 -4.24 8.60 -3.86
N ILE A 62 -3.27 7.95 -3.19
CA ILE A 62 -3.41 7.49 -1.78
C ILE A 62 -3.73 8.65 -0.85
N ASN A 63 -3.14 9.83 -1.05
CA ASN A 63 -3.36 11.00 -0.22
C ASN A 63 -4.60 11.83 -0.60
N SER A 64 -5.23 11.53 -1.74
CA SER A 64 -6.40 12.27 -2.23
C SER A 64 -7.72 11.72 -1.68
N LYS A 65 -8.77 12.56 -1.67
CA LYS A 65 -10.14 12.16 -1.29
C LYS A 65 -11.03 11.78 -2.49
N HIS A 66 -10.49 11.83 -3.71
CA HIS A 66 -11.27 11.63 -4.93
C HIS A 66 -11.01 10.25 -5.51
N THR A 67 -12.08 9.54 -5.85
CA THR A 67 -12.03 8.24 -6.50
C THR A 67 -12.71 8.34 -7.86
N ASN A 68 -11.98 8.03 -8.93
CA ASN A 68 -12.61 7.69 -10.21
C ASN A 68 -12.92 6.18 -10.22
N ASN A 69 -13.72 5.70 -11.17
CA ASN A 69 -14.14 4.29 -11.22
C ASN A 69 -13.17 3.42 -12.06
N THR A 70 -11.85 3.51 -11.82
CA THR A 70 -10.86 2.67 -12.52
C THR A 70 -10.38 1.49 -11.67
N GLU A 71 -9.74 0.50 -12.29
CA GLU A 71 -9.10 -0.62 -11.56
C GLU A 71 -8.02 -0.10 -10.60
N LEU A 72 -7.21 0.87 -11.04
CA LEU A 72 -6.23 1.53 -10.19
C LEU A 72 -6.90 2.17 -8.96
N ASP A 73 -7.97 2.94 -9.15
CA ASP A 73 -8.68 3.59 -8.04
C ASP A 73 -9.26 2.58 -7.07
N SER A 74 -9.75 1.45 -7.56
CA SER A 74 -10.25 0.36 -6.71
C SER A 74 -9.14 -0.17 -5.78
N ILE A 75 -7.91 -0.28 -6.28
CA ILE A 75 -6.75 -0.67 -5.48
C ILE A 75 -6.36 0.43 -4.49
N ILE A 76 -6.38 1.70 -4.91
CA ILE A 76 -6.09 2.85 -4.05
C ILE A 76 -7.08 2.92 -2.88
N VAL A 77 -8.38 2.73 -3.13
CA VAL A 77 -9.41 2.70 -2.08
C VAL A 77 -9.14 1.60 -1.06
N MET A 78 -8.72 0.41 -1.50
CA MET A 78 -8.33 -0.67 -0.58
C MET A 78 -7.14 -0.25 0.30
N CYS A 79 -6.10 0.34 -0.28
CA CYS A 79 -4.95 0.85 0.47
C CYS A 79 -5.36 1.92 1.50
N GLN A 80 -6.19 2.89 1.10
CA GLN A 80 -6.69 3.95 1.97
C GLN A 80 -7.49 3.39 3.14
N ASN A 81 -8.37 2.41 2.87
CA ASN A 81 -9.15 1.75 3.91
C ASN A 81 -8.25 1.04 4.93
N LEU A 82 -7.23 0.31 4.48
CA LEU A 82 -6.28 -0.36 5.38
C LEU A 82 -5.49 0.64 6.24
N LEU A 83 -5.02 1.74 5.65
CA LEU A 83 -4.34 2.81 6.38
C LEU A 83 -5.26 3.49 7.39
N PHE A 84 -6.50 3.79 7.00
CA PHE A 84 -7.51 4.35 7.89
C PHE A 84 -7.81 3.42 9.06
N LEU A 85 -8.03 2.13 8.78
CA LEU A 85 -8.29 1.13 9.82
C LEU A 85 -7.10 0.97 10.78
N ASN A 86 -5.87 1.04 10.26
CA ASN A 86 -4.66 1.01 11.08
C ASN A 86 -4.58 2.20 12.04
N ASN A 87 -4.86 3.42 11.54
CA ASN A 87 -4.83 4.64 12.36
C ASN A 87 -5.94 4.69 13.42
N ASN A 88 -7.01 3.91 13.25
CA ASN A 88 -8.15 3.87 14.19
C ASN A 88 -8.14 2.66 15.12
N ARG A 89 -7.17 1.73 15.01
CA ARG A 89 -6.91 0.76 16.08
C ARG A 89 -6.34 1.56 17.26
N LYS A 90 -7.11 1.68 18.34
CA LYS A 90 -6.66 2.23 19.63
C LYS A 90 -6.42 1.07 20.59
#